data_AF-A0A8B6C983-F1
#
_entry.id   AF-A0A8B6C983-F1
#
_cell.length_a   1.000
_cell.length_b   1.000
_cell.length_c   1.000
_cell.angle_alpha   90.00
_cell.angle_beta   90.00
_cell.angle_gamma   90.00
#
_symmetry.space_group_name_H-M   'P 1'
#
loop_
_entity.id
_entity.type
_entity.pdbx_description
1 polymer ?
#
loop_
_entity_poly.entity_id
_entity_poly.type
_entity_poly.pdbx_seq_one_letter_code
_entity_poly.pdbx_strand_id
1 'polypeptide(L)'
;MDNMIQQGILYLKGMETRQFLGNNYSPEITDSKKPLLTFGVIVDLQYANIEDGYNWNGTKMRYYRSSLSLLQKAMKDWKQNDVKIILQLGDLIDGFCKRAEEPIDCLNRILDVFDEGKWPVLSVVGNHELYNFKKESLYKSRLFSKLPSSNNAYYTFSPCQGLKVCVLNTYEISAIGE
;
A
#
# COMPACT_ATOMS: atom_id res chain seq x y z
N MET A 1 -7.88 39.38 -3.32
CA MET A 1 -7.79 38.51 -2.12
C MET A 1 -8.40 37.19 -2.52
N ASP A 2 -7.61 36.34 -3.16
CA ASP A 2 -8.04 35.02 -3.62
C ASP A 2 -7.48 33.96 -2.69
N ASN A 3 -8.29 33.52 -1.74
CA ASN A 3 -8.05 32.29 -0.99
C ASN A 3 -9.31 31.43 -1.13
N MET A 4 -9.32 30.58 -2.15
CA MET A 4 -10.33 29.54 -2.29
C MET A 4 -9.61 28.20 -2.41
N ILE A 5 -9.29 27.61 -1.26
CA ILE A 5 -8.90 26.21 -1.15
C ILE A 5 -10.16 25.39 -1.42
N GLN A 6 -10.35 24.98 -2.68
CA GLN A 6 -11.42 24.06 -3.05
C GLN A 6 -10.99 22.61 -2.84
N GLN A 7 -11.91 21.86 -2.24
CA GLN A 7 -11.83 20.51 -1.69
C GLN A 7 -11.33 19.47 -2.71
N GLY A 8 -10.44 18.58 -2.27
CA GLY A 8 -10.04 17.39 -3.03
C GLY A 8 -10.88 16.18 -2.62
N ILE A 9 -11.62 15.61 -3.57
CA ILE A 9 -12.40 14.38 -3.36
C ILE A 9 -11.47 13.17 -3.50
N LEU A 10 -11.44 12.33 -2.46
CA LEU A 10 -10.77 11.02 -2.43
C LEU A 10 -11.73 9.97 -3.01
N TYR A 11 -11.43 9.44 -4.20
CA TYR A 11 -12.19 8.32 -4.78
C TYR A 11 -11.45 7.00 -4.55
N LEU A 12 -12.04 6.15 -3.70
CA LEU A 12 -11.63 4.76 -3.50
C LEU A 12 -12.54 3.87 -4.35
N LYS A 13 -11.98 3.19 -5.36
CA LYS A 13 -12.67 2.20 -6.19
C LYS A 13 -11.98 0.85 -6.03
N GLY A 14 -12.71 -0.11 -5.46
CA GLY A 14 -12.26 -1.48 -5.22
C GLY A 14 -12.74 -1.96 -3.86
N MET A 15 -13.56 -3.03 -3.84
CA MET A 15 -14.50 -3.44 -2.78
C MET A 15 -15.85 -2.70 -2.87
N GLU A 16 -16.95 -3.44 -2.85
CA GLU A 16 -18.32 -2.93 -2.98
C GLU A 16 -18.49 -1.63 -2.20
N THR A 17 -18.79 -0.54 -2.91
CA THR A 17 -19.07 0.76 -2.32
C THR A 17 -20.37 0.67 -1.54
N ARG A 18 -20.29 0.29 -0.26
CA ARG A 18 -21.20 0.86 0.73
C ARG A 18 -20.72 2.29 0.95
N GLN A 19 -21.38 3.20 0.24
CA GLN A 19 -21.40 4.61 0.60
C GLN A 19 -21.56 4.70 2.12
N PHE A 20 -20.53 5.18 2.83
CA PHE A 20 -20.71 5.67 4.20
C PHE A 20 -21.49 6.98 4.09
N LEU A 21 -22.80 6.88 3.87
CA LEU A 21 -23.73 7.98 4.12
C LEU A 21 -23.88 8.06 5.64
N GLY A 22 -22.96 8.77 6.29
CA GLY A 22 -23.34 9.52 7.47
C GLY A 22 -24.45 10.47 7.03
N ASN A 23 -25.65 10.28 7.58
CA ASN A 23 -26.86 11.00 7.19
C ASN A 23 -26.57 12.51 7.04
N ASN A 24 -26.89 13.04 5.85
CA ASN A 24 -26.98 14.46 5.46
C ASN A 24 -25.86 15.08 4.60
N TYR A 25 -24.98 14.30 3.96
CA TYR A 25 -24.19 14.82 2.83
C TYR A 25 -24.52 14.07 1.53
N SER A 26 -25.41 14.67 0.73
CA SER A 26 -25.56 14.36 -0.69
C SER A 26 -24.76 15.40 -1.46
N PRO A 27 -23.46 15.19 -1.78
CA PRO A 27 -22.86 16.03 -2.79
C PRO A 27 -23.67 15.82 -4.07
N GLU A 28 -24.24 16.88 -4.62
CA GLU A 28 -24.70 16.88 -6.00
C GLU A 28 -23.49 16.47 -6.86
N ILE A 29 -23.44 15.20 -7.24
CA ILE A 29 -22.45 14.71 -8.20
C ILE A 29 -22.88 15.30 -9.54
N THR A 30 -22.43 16.52 -9.80
CA THR A 30 -22.43 17.09 -11.13
C THR A 30 -21.39 16.32 -11.95
N ASP A 31 -21.90 15.35 -12.70
CA ASP A 31 -21.15 14.52 -13.62
C ASP A 31 -20.50 15.40 -14.70
N SER A 32 -19.16 15.44 -14.76
CA SER A 32 -18.33 15.83 -15.94
C SER A 32 -16.85 16.12 -15.64
N LYS A 33 -16.40 16.25 -14.39
CA LYS A 33 -14.97 16.55 -14.11
C LYS A 33 -14.14 15.28 -13.96
N LYS A 34 -13.20 15.08 -14.90
CA LYS A 34 -12.14 14.06 -14.81
C LYS A 34 -11.36 14.22 -13.50
N PRO A 35 -11.05 13.13 -12.75
CA PRO A 35 -10.26 13.23 -11.53
C PRO A 35 -8.86 13.79 -11.82
N LEU A 36 -8.35 14.60 -10.89
CA LEU A 36 -6.99 15.15 -10.96
C LEU A 36 -5.92 14.04 -10.91
N LEU A 37 -6.20 12.98 -10.15
CA LEU A 37 -5.37 11.80 -10.00
C LEU A 37 -6.25 10.60 -9.67
N THR A 38 -5.99 9.46 -10.28
CA THR A 38 -6.51 8.15 -9.86
C THR A 38 -5.34 7.33 -9.33
N PHE A 39 -5.50 6.71 -8.17
CA PHE A 39 -4.46 5.90 -7.56
C PHE A 39 -5.01 4.60 -6.97
N GLY A 40 -4.18 3.57 -6.98
CA GLY A 40 -4.45 2.32 -6.28
C GLY A 40 -4.07 2.43 -4.80
N VAL A 41 -4.76 1.72 -3.93
CA VAL A 41 -4.40 1.57 -2.51
C VAL A 41 -4.44 0.09 -2.15
N ILE A 42 -3.40 -0.39 -1.48
CA ILE A 42 -3.32 -1.73 -0.91
C ILE A 42 -2.62 -1.70 0.44
N VAL A 43 -3.05 -2.57 1.34
CA VAL A 43 -2.57 -2.65 2.73
C VAL A 43 -2.75 -4.07 3.23
N ASP A 44 -1.94 -4.47 4.23
CA ASP A 44 -2.12 -5.74 4.96
C ASP A 44 -2.25 -6.97 4.03
N LEU A 45 -1.44 -7.05 2.97
CA LEU A 45 -1.41 -8.27 2.16
C LEU A 45 -0.97 -9.46 3.01
N GLN A 46 0.05 -9.24 3.84
CA GLN A 46 0.59 -10.21 4.79
C GLN A 46 0.78 -11.58 4.13
N TYR A 47 1.41 -11.59 2.96
CA TYR A 47 1.70 -12.80 2.21
C TYR A 47 2.67 -13.70 2.98
N ALA A 48 2.38 -14.99 2.98
CA ALA A 48 3.33 -16.04 3.33
C ALA A 48 2.95 -17.32 2.59
N ASN A 49 3.94 -18.15 2.23
CA ASN A 49 3.70 -19.41 1.56
C ASN A 49 3.30 -20.54 2.55
N ILE A 50 2.23 -20.32 3.30
CA ILE A 50 1.69 -21.27 4.29
C ILE A 50 0.19 -21.50 4.08
N GLU A 51 -0.36 -22.53 4.71
CA GLU A 51 -1.81 -22.75 4.75
C GLU A 51 -2.53 -21.59 5.45
N ASP A 52 -3.79 -21.40 5.08
CA ASP A 52 -4.67 -20.46 5.75
C ASP A 52 -4.75 -20.77 7.26
N GLY A 53 -4.83 -19.72 8.07
CA GLY A 53 -4.82 -19.85 9.52
C GLY A 53 -5.58 -18.72 10.17
N TYR A 54 -5.62 -18.71 11.50
CA TYR A 54 -6.30 -17.65 12.23
C TYR A 54 -5.33 -16.55 12.65
N ASN A 55 -5.87 -15.35 12.90
CA ASN A 55 -5.16 -14.32 13.64
C ASN A 55 -4.80 -14.80 15.05
N TRP A 56 -3.96 -14.05 15.75
CA TRP A 56 -3.48 -14.40 17.09
C TRP A 56 -4.61 -14.75 18.08
N ASN A 57 -5.73 -14.01 18.02
CA ASN A 57 -6.86 -14.22 18.91
C ASN A 57 -7.78 -15.38 18.48
N GLY A 58 -7.50 -16.07 17.37
CA GLY A 58 -8.32 -17.17 16.86
C GLY A 58 -9.69 -16.75 16.29
N THR A 59 -9.92 -15.46 16.07
CA THR A 59 -11.25 -14.90 15.73
C THR A 59 -11.45 -14.64 14.25
N LYS A 60 -10.38 -14.48 13.47
CA LYS A 60 -10.46 -14.16 12.04
C LYS A 60 -9.54 -15.05 11.24
N MET A 61 -10.06 -15.63 10.15
CA MET A 61 -9.26 -16.33 9.17
C MET A 61 -8.35 -15.36 8.42
N ARG A 62 -7.12 -15.78 8.15
CA ARG A 62 -6.08 -15.08 7.38
C ARG A 62 -5.72 -15.99 6.20
N TYR A 63 -5.79 -15.41 5.00
CA TYR A 63 -5.66 -16.13 3.74
C TYR A 63 -4.30 -15.82 3.09
N TYR A 64 -3.24 -16.46 3.58
CA TYR A 64 -1.86 -16.04 3.31
C TYR A 64 -1.47 -16.12 1.83
N ARG A 65 -1.67 -17.26 1.16
CA ARG A 65 -1.33 -17.41 -0.26
C ARG A 65 -2.28 -16.63 -1.17
N SER A 66 -3.55 -16.56 -0.78
CA SER A 66 -4.59 -15.87 -1.55
C SER A 66 -4.33 -14.37 -1.67
N SER A 67 -3.62 -13.75 -0.72
CA SER A 67 -3.23 -12.34 -0.77
C SER A 67 -2.46 -11.97 -2.06
N LEU A 68 -1.59 -12.85 -2.56
CA LEU A 68 -0.85 -12.65 -3.81
C LEU A 68 -1.80 -12.63 -5.01
N SER A 69 -2.77 -13.53 -5.05
CA SER A 69 -3.80 -13.55 -6.09
C SER A 69 -4.71 -12.33 -6.03
N LEU A 70 -4.98 -11.78 -4.83
CA LEU A 70 -5.73 -10.54 -4.68
C LEU A 70 -4.94 -9.34 -5.21
N LEU A 71 -3.63 -9.28 -4.95
CA LEU A 71 -2.76 -8.26 -5.52
C LEU A 71 -2.75 -8.32 -7.06
N GLN A 72 -2.62 -9.50 -7.65
CA GLN A 72 -2.67 -9.67 -9.11
C GLN A 72 -3.99 -9.17 -9.72
N LYS A 73 -5.12 -9.43 -9.04
CA LYS A 73 -6.44 -8.92 -9.46
C LYS A 73 -6.51 -7.40 -9.34
N ALA A 74 -5.99 -6.82 -8.26
CA ALA A 74 -5.93 -5.37 -8.07
C ALA A 74 -5.07 -4.71 -9.18
N MET A 75 -3.90 -5.26 -9.49
CA MET A 75 -3.04 -4.77 -10.57
C MET A 75 -3.74 -4.79 -11.93
N LYS A 76 -4.50 -5.86 -12.22
CA LYS A 76 -5.31 -5.95 -13.45
C LYS A 76 -6.40 -4.88 -13.49
N ASP A 77 -7.13 -4.67 -12.39
CA ASP A 77 -8.18 -3.64 -12.31
C ASP A 77 -7.59 -2.23 -12.46
N TRP A 78 -6.49 -1.93 -11.76
CA TRP A 78 -5.81 -0.64 -11.87
C TRP A 78 -5.31 -0.34 -13.28
N LYS A 79 -4.89 -1.36 -14.03
CA LYS A 79 -4.53 -1.25 -15.45
C LYS A 79 -5.70 -0.79 -16.32
N GLN A 80 -6.91 -1.19 -15.97
CA GLN A 80 -8.13 -0.87 -16.70
C GLN A 80 -8.74 0.48 -16.29
N ASN A 81 -8.42 0.99 -15.10
CA ASN A 81 -9.03 2.18 -14.50
C ASN A 81 -8.12 3.43 -14.47
N ASP A 82 -7.10 3.49 -15.35
CA ASP A 82 -6.19 4.64 -15.49
C ASP A 82 -5.49 5.10 -14.19
N VAL A 83 -5.18 4.15 -13.30
CA VAL A 83 -4.36 4.41 -12.11
C VAL A 83 -3.01 4.98 -12.53
N LYS A 84 -2.49 5.94 -11.76
CA LYS A 84 -1.20 6.61 -12.03
C LYS A 84 -0.12 6.29 -11.03
N ILE A 85 -0.50 6.02 -9.78
CA ILE A 85 0.39 5.62 -8.68
C ILE A 85 -0.31 4.59 -7.81
N ILE A 86 0.46 3.84 -7.02
CA ILE A 86 -0.06 2.91 -6.02
C ILE A 86 0.43 3.36 -4.65
N LEU A 87 -0.48 3.41 -3.67
CA LEU A 87 -0.15 3.58 -2.26
C LEU A 87 -0.14 2.20 -1.60
N GLN A 88 1.02 1.76 -1.14
CA GLN A 88 1.20 0.50 -0.42
C GLN A 88 1.45 0.83 1.05
N LEU A 89 0.48 0.54 1.92
CA LEU A 89 0.40 1.11 3.27
C LEU A 89 0.98 0.21 4.39
N GLY A 90 1.97 -0.60 4.06
CA GLY A 90 2.63 -1.53 5.00
C GLY A 90 2.13 -2.97 4.91
N ASP A 91 2.85 -3.86 5.60
CA ASP A 91 2.52 -5.26 5.84
C ASP A 91 2.27 -6.07 4.54
N LEU A 92 3.24 -6.05 3.63
CA LEU A 92 3.23 -6.83 2.39
C LEU A 92 3.37 -8.33 2.65
N ILE A 93 4.24 -8.70 3.58
CA ILE A 93 4.54 -10.09 3.91
C ILE A 93 4.26 -10.34 5.39
N ASP A 94 3.88 -11.57 5.75
CA ASP A 94 3.65 -11.94 7.15
C ASP A 94 4.96 -12.30 7.86
N GLY A 95 4.97 -12.23 9.20
CA GLY A 95 6.11 -12.69 10.01
C GLY A 95 6.38 -14.19 9.88
N PHE A 96 5.40 -14.96 9.40
CA PHE A 96 5.55 -16.38 9.09
C PHE A 96 6.44 -16.68 7.89
N CYS A 97 6.80 -15.68 7.07
CA CYS A 97 7.81 -15.87 6.03
C CYS A 97 9.09 -16.45 6.63
N LYS A 98 9.60 -15.91 7.75
CA LYS A 98 10.77 -16.45 8.49
C LYS A 98 10.71 -17.94 8.84
N ARG A 99 9.51 -18.55 8.90
CA ARG A 99 9.33 -19.97 9.24
C ARG A 99 9.19 -20.85 8.01
N ALA A 100 8.64 -20.29 6.94
CA ALA A 100 8.36 -21.02 5.71
C ALA A 100 9.54 -20.96 4.72
N GLU A 101 10.24 -19.82 4.66
CA GLU A 101 11.27 -19.51 3.67
C GLU A 101 12.09 -18.25 4.05
N GLU A 102 12.97 -17.78 3.16
CA GLU A 102 13.68 -16.53 3.37
C GLU A 102 12.73 -15.33 3.16
N PRO A 103 12.64 -14.38 4.11
CA PRO A 103 11.72 -13.24 3.98
C PRO A 103 11.93 -12.40 2.72
N ILE A 104 13.16 -12.32 2.22
CA ILE A 104 13.46 -11.61 1.00
C ILE A 104 12.79 -12.25 -0.22
N ASP A 105 12.62 -13.57 -0.24
CA ASP A 105 11.94 -14.28 -1.34
C ASP A 105 10.43 -14.03 -1.31
N CYS A 106 9.83 -14.04 -0.12
CA CYS A 106 8.44 -13.60 0.06
C CYS A 106 8.22 -12.18 -0.48
N LEU A 107 9.10 -11.25 -0.07
CA LEU A 107 9.01 -9.85 -0.48
C LEU A 107 9.19 -9.72 -2.00
N ASN A 108 10.18 -10.41 -2.57
CA ASN A 108 10.45 -10.38 -4.01
C ASN A 108 9.24 -10.86 -4.83
N ARG A 109 8.53 -11.93 -4.41
CA ARG A 109 7.32 -12.36 -5.13
C ARG A 109 6.24 -11.29 -5.19
N ILE A 110 6.07 -10.52 -4.12
CA ILE A 110 5.11 -9.41 -4.09
C ILE A 110 5.60 -8.27 -4.99
N LEU A 111 6.89 -7.93 -4.92
CA LEU A 111 7.49 -6.87 -5.72
C LEU A 111 7.52 -7.20 -7.22
N ASP A 112 7.66 -8.47 -7.58
CA ASP A 112 7.60 -8.92 -8.97
C ASP A 112 6.22 -8.66 -9.58
N VAL A 113 5.13 -8.85 -8.81
CA VAL A 113 3.78 -8.49 -9.25
C VAL A 113 3.63 -6.98 -9.42
N PHE A 114 4.21 -6.16 -8.54
CA PHE A 114 4.21 -4.70 -8.71
C PHE A 114 5.00 -4.26 -9.95
N ASP A 115 6.12 -4.92 -10.25
CA ASP A 115 6.97 -4.61 -11.40
C ASP A 115 6.33 -5.00 -12.75
N GLU A 116 5.26 -5.81 -12.77
CA GLU A 116 4.39 -5.98 -13.95
C GLU A 116 3.71 -4.65 -14.35
N GLY A 117 3.52 -3.75 -13.39
CA GLY A 117 3.04 -2.39 -13.59
C GLY A 117 4.17 -1.40 -13.87
N LYS A 118 3.89 -0.35 -14.65
CA LYS A 118 4.82 0.78 -14.85
C LYS A 118 4.58 1.93 -13.87
N TRP A 119 3.82 1.70 -12.81
CA TRP A 119 3.42 2.74 -11.86
C TRP A 119 4.47 2.94 -10.76
N PRO A 120 4.68 4.19 -10.31
CA PRO A 120 5.30 4.43 -9.02
C PRO A 120 4.49 3.77 -7.89
N VAL A 121 5.17 3.00 -7.05
CA VAL A 121 4.60 2.41 -5.82
C VAL A 121 5.19 3.17 -4.65
N LEU A 122 4.32 3.87 -3.91
CA LEU A 122 4.68 4.62 -2.72
C LEU A 122 4.46 3.74 -1.50
N SER A 123 5.56 3.17 -1.00
CA SER A 123 5.55 2.19 0.08
C SER A 123 5.77 2.82 1.46
N VAL A 124 5.01 2.33 2.44
CA VAL A 124 5.19 2.58 3.88
C VAL A 124 5.70 1.31 4.55
N VAL A 125 6.48 1.47 5.63
CA VAL A 125 6.93 0.36 6.48
C VAL A 125 5.81 -0.04 7.45
N GLY A 126 5.42 -1.31 7.44
CA GLY A 126 4.58 -1.92 8.47
C GLY A 126 5.39 -2.66 9.53
N ASN A 127 4.73 -3.09 10.61
CA ASN A 127 5.39 -3.89 11.64
C ASN A 127 5.81 -5.26 11.11
N HIS A 128 5.06 -5.85 10.18
CA HIS A 128 5.42 -7.16 9.66
C HIS A 128 6.68 -7.13 8.79
N GLU A 129 6.99 -6.02 8.10
CA GLU A 129 8.30 -5.86 7.50
C GLU A 129 9.40 -5.90 8.57
N LEU A 130 9.21 -5.24 9.71
CA LEU A 130 10.19 -5.21 10.80
C LEU A 130 10.22 -6.49 11.64
N TYR A 131 9.18 -7.31 11.59
CA TYR A 131 9.23 -8.69 12.08
C TYR A 131 10.12 -9.55 11.22
N ASN A 132 10.30 -9.21 9.94
CA ASN A 132 11.06 -9.99 8.97
C ASN A 132 12.49 -9.48 8.76
N PHE A 133 12.72 -8.17 8.81
CA PHE A 133 13.98 -7.53 8.43
C PHE A 133 14.48 -6.56 9.50
N LYS A 134 15.80 -6.36 9.55
CA LYS A 134 16.40 -5.18 10.19
C LYS A 134 16.11 -3.95 9.35
N LYS A 135 15.90 -2.78 9.97
CA LYS A 135 15.65 -1.49 9.27
C LYS A 135 16.67 -1.24 8.16
N GLU A 136 17.95 -1.36 8.47
CA GLU A 136 19.06 -1.15 7.53
C GLU A 136 18.98 -2.06 6.29
N SER A 137 18.59 -3.32 6.49
CA SER A 137 18.44 -4.30 5.40
C SER A 137 17.17 -4.04 4.58
N LEU A 138 16.08 -3.64 5.24
CA LEU A 138 14.82 -3.32 4.60
C LEU A 138 14.95 -2.08 3.71
N TYR A 139 15.60 -1.02 4.19
CA TYR A 139 15.73 0.24 3.46
C TYR A 139 16.67 0.13 2.25
N LYS A 140 17.59 -0.84 2.28
CA LYS A 140 18.43 -1.22 1.13
C LYS A 140 17.77 -2.22 0.17
N SER A 141 16.59 -2.75 0.52
CA SER A 141 15.88 -3.72 -0.30
C SER A 141 15.20 -3.08 -1.51
N ARG A 142 14.68 -3.92 -2.42
CA ARG A 142 13.88 -3.48 -3.58
C ARG A 142 12.64 -2.66 -3.20
N LEU A 143 12.12 -2.80 -1.97
CA LEU A 143 10.96 -2.03 -1.50
C LEU A 143 11.21 -0.52 -1.54
N PHE A 144 12.46 -0.09 -1.29
CA PHE A 144 12.84 1.32 -1.22
C PHE A 144 13.95 1.70 -2.20
N SER A 145 14.33 0.81 -3.13
CA SER A 145 15.43 1.04 -4.08
C SER A 145 15.20 2.19 -5.06
N LYS A 146 13.94 2.57 -5.30
CA LYS A 146 13.55 3.68 -6.17
C LYS A 146 13.54 5.04 -5.45
N LEU A 147 13.89 5.10 -4.15
CA LEU A 147 13.94 6.34 -3.38
C LEU A 147 15.31 7.02 -3.44
N PRO A 148 15.36 8.36 -3.56
CA PRO A 148 16.61 9.12 -3.63
C PRO A 148 17.42 9.12 -2.31
N SER A 149 16.81 8.76 -1.17
CA SER A 149 17.48 8.70 0.14
C SER A 149 17.03 7.45 0.92
N SER A 150 17.71 6.34 0.70
CA SER A 150 17.38 5.00 1.22
C SER A 150 17.69 4.78 2.72
N ASN A 151 17.80 5.83 3.54
CA ASN A 151 18.21 5.66 4.94
C ASN A 151 17.06 5.68 5.95
N ASN A 152 15.94 6.36 5.67
CA ASN A 152 14.93 6.62 6.71
C ASN A 152 13.47 6.24 6.33
N ALA A 153 13.23 5.68 5.14
CA ALA A 153 11.91 5.24 4.66
C ALA A 153 10.75 6.27 4.79
N TYR A 154 11.07 7.57 4.83
CA TYR A 154 10.12 8.67 4.72
C TYR A 154 10.54 9.59 3.57
N TYR A 155 9.58 10.16 2.86
CA TYR A 155 9.83 11.00 1.70
C TYR A 155 8.55 11.72 1.26
N THR A 156 8.69 12.63 0.29
CA THR A 156 7.53 13.25 -0.36
C THR A 156 7.54 12.93 -1.85
N PHE A 157 6.34 12.84 -2.43
CA PHE A 157 6.14 12.59 -3.85
C PHE A 157 5.04 13.51 -4.38
N SER A 158 5.25 14.12 -5.56
CA SER A 158 4.26 15.01 -6.17
C SER A 158 3.76 14.36 -7.47
N PRO A 159 2.64 13.61 -7.43
CA PRO A 159 2.14 12.87 -8.60
C PRO A 159 1.57 13.77 -9.70
N CYS A 160 1.12 14.97 -9.34
CA CYS A 160 0.60 15.98 -10.25
C CYS A 160 0.67 17.36 -9.59
N GLN A 161 0.44 18.41 -10.38
CA GLN A 161 0.44 19.79 -9.87
C GLN A 161 -0.67 19.97 -8.82
N GLY A 162 -0.32 20.60 -7.70
CA GLY A 162 -1.25 20.89 -6.61
C GLY A 162 -1.46 19.75 -5.61
N LEU A 163 -0.86 18.57 -5.83
CA LEU A 163 -0.91 17.46 -4.88
C LEU A 163 0.49 17.02 -4.45
N LYS A 164 0.69 16.94 -3.13
CA LYS A 164 1.90 16.37 -2.51
C LYS A 164 1.50 15.24 -1.58
N VAL A 165 2.09 14.07 -1.78
CA VAL A 165 1.97 12.91 -0.92
C VAL A 165 3.17 12.89 0.03
N CYS A 166 2.89 12.79 1.33
CA CYS A 166 3.90 12.64 2.37
C CYS A 166 3.89 11.20 2.88
N VAL A 167 4.97 10.46 2.64
CA VAL A 167 5.15 9.10 3.13
C VAL A 167 5.94 9.18 4.43
N LEU A 168 5.35 8.69 5.52
CA LEU A 168 5.92 8.74 6.86
C LEU A 168 6.46 7.37 7.26
N ASN A 169 7.54 7.36 8.04
CA ASN A 169 8.04 6.17 8.70
C ASN A 169 7.51 6.13 10.14
N THR A 170 6.41 5.41 10.36
CA THR A 170 5.77 5.27 11.68
C THR A 170 6.57 4.39 12.65
N TYR A 171 7.69 3.82 12.20
CA TYR A 171 8.59 2.98 12.98
C TYR A 171 10.02 3.53 13.03
N GLU A 172 10.23 4.83 12.78
CA GLU A 172 11.56 5.45 12.94
C GLU A 172 12.09 5.18 14.36
N ILE A 173 11.28 5.53 15.37
CA ILE A 173 11.49 5.17 16.77
C ILE A 173 10.57 4.01 17.12
N SER A 174 11.13 2.81 17.31
CA SER A 174 10.39 1.60 17.64
C SER A 174 11.30 0.56 18.30
N ALA A 175 10.72 -0.35 19.08
CA ALA A 175 11.43 -1.48 19.69
C ALA A 175 11.61 -2.70 18.75
N ILE A 176 11.25 -2.56 17.47
CA ILE A 176 11.31 -3.63 16.47
C ILE A 176 12.11 -3.18 15.25
N GLY A 177 12.75 -4.12 14.55
CA GLY A 177 13.56 -3.84 13.37
C GLY A 177 15.01 -3.42 13.67
N GLU A 178 15.54 -3.76 14.85
CA GLU A 178 16.97 -3.60 15.20
C GLU A 178 17.89 -4.63 14.55
#